data_AF-A0A833WAW7-F1
#
_entry.id   AF-A0A833WAW7-F1
#
_cell.length_a   1.000
_cell.length_b   1.000
_cell.length_c   1.000
_cell.angle_alpha   90.00
_cell.angle_beta   90.00
_cell.angle_gamma   90.00
#
_symmetry.space_group_name_H-M   'P 1'
#
loop_
_entity.id
_entity.type
_entity.pdbx_description
1 polymer ?
#
loop_
_entity_poly.entity_id
_entity_poly.type
_entity_poly.pdbx_seq_one_letter_code
_entity_poly.pdbx_strand_id
1 'polypeptide(L)'
;MLTEKSPQTTHLHEVVPDLMDHLKQQQQQTIAHIDNKINEISTSINHIATAFSRLTSGSSAVRLTVDWGSAQSSTSTPVAASQHAPLPPTYKLVRSIKTVQQVWQEWTTGIHGGPAVRDLEERYGSNWRNSPAEKRFFFRRKRIIDRVTLVAQQQHISEAQAVCILEGQRTQSHLL
;
A
#
# COMPACT_ATOMS: atom_id res chain seq x y z
N MET A 1 30.02 28.94 60.53
CA MET A 1 30.22 28.05 59.38
C MET A 1 29.38 28.60 58.23
N LEU A 2 29.91 29.62 57.54
CA LEU A 2 29.25 30.31 56.44
C LEU A 2 29.62 29.58 55.14
N THR A 3 28.68 28.85 54.56
CA THR A 3 28.82 28.28 53.22
C THR A 3 28.80 29.41 52.19
N GLU A 4 29.99 29.75 51.70
CA GLU A 4 30.19 30.60 50.53
C GLU A 4 29.60 29.90 49.30
N LYS A 5 28.39 30.30 48.91
CA LYS A 5 27.73 29.78 47.70
C LYS A 5 28.39 30.44 46.47
N SER A 6 29.20 29.65 45.77
CA SER A 6 29.84 30.02 44.51
C SER A 6 28.80 30.47 43.47
N PRO A 7 29.02 31.60 42.76
CA PRO A 7 28.03 32.22 41.87
C PRO A 7 27.56 31.33 40.71
N GLN A 8 28.38 30.36 40.30
CA GLN A 8 28.01 29.39 39.26
C GLN A 8 26.91 28.42 39.71
N THR A 9 26.86 28.07 41.00
CA THR A 9 25.84 27.15 41.54
C THR A 9 24.45 27.80 41.62
N THR A 10 24.41 29.12 41.79
CA THR A 10 23.18 29.91 41.82
C THR A 10 22.53 29.97 40.44
N HIS A 11 23.32 30.23 39.39
CA HIS A 11 22.83 30.29 38.03
C HIS A 11 22.31 28.93 37.53
N LEU A 12 22.98 27.83 37.88
CA LEU A 12 22.50 26.48 37.52
C LEU A 12 21.17 26.14 38.21
N HIS A 13 20.98 26.54 39.47
CA HIS A 13 19.73 26.31 40.19
C HIS A 13 18.56 27.16 39.64
N GLU A 14 18.87 28.25 38.94
CA GLU A 14 17.88 29.10 38.27
C GLU A 14 17.47 28.57 36.89
N VAL A 15 18.41 27.98 36.14
CA VAL A 15 18.15 27.49 34.77
C VAL A 15 17.54 26.09 34.74
N VAL A 16 17.79 25.24 35.74
CA VAL A 16 17.26 23.86 35.79
C VAL A 16 15.72 23.80 35.82
N PRO A 17 15.00 24.62 36.62
CA PRO A 17 13.55 24.67 36.60
C PRO A 17 13.00 25.10 35.24
N ASP A 18 13.60 26.14 34.63
CA ASP A 18 13.17 26.67 33.34
C ASP A 18 13.36 25.63 32.21
N LEU A 19 14.48 24.90 32.22
CA LEU A 19 14.70 23.79 31.30
C LEU A 19 13.72 22.63 31.51
N MET A 20 13.36 22.35 32.76
CA MET A 20 12.42 21.28 33.11
C MET A 20 10.98 21.67 32.71
N ASP A 21 10.62 22.94 32.86
CA ASP A 21 9.35 23.48 32.43
C ASP A 21 9.28 23.53 30.89
N HIS A 22 10.36 23.90 30.21
CA HIS A 22 10.45 23.82 28.76
C HIS A 22 10.28 22.40 28.24
N LEU A 23 10.95 21.41 28.85
CA LEU A 23 10.81 20.00 28.48
C LEU A 23 9.39 19.49 28.69
N LYS A 24 8.77 19.82 29.83
CA LYS A 24 7.36 19.48 30.10
C LYS A 24 6.42 20.14 29.10
N GLN A 25 6.67 21.40 28.77
CA GLN A 25 5.88 22.14 27.79
C GLN A 25 6.01 21.51 26.40
N GLN A 26 7.23 21.13 25.98
CA GLN A 26 7.47 20.46 24.70
C GLN A 26 6.79 19.09 24.65
N GLN A 27 6.83 18.32 25.75
CA GLN A 27 6.11 17.06 25.86
C GLN A 27 4.59 17.27 25.75
N GLN A 28 4.05 18.25 26.47
CA GLN A 28 2.61 18.56 26.47
C GLN A 28 2.12 19.03 25.09
N GLN A 29 2.91 19.84 24.39
CA GLN A 29 2.63 20.26 23.01
C GLN A 29 2.62 19.07 22.04
N THR A 30 3.57 18.15 22.20
CA THR A 30 3.65 16.93 21.37
C THR A 30 2.40 16.07 21.57
N ILE A 31 1.99 15.87 22.83
CA ILE A 31 0.77 15.11 23.17
C ILE A 31 -0.46 15.79 22.56
N ALA A 32 -0.63 17.10 22.73
CA ALA A 32 -1.78 17.82 22.20
C ALA A 32 -1.87 17.75 20.66
N HIS A 33 -0.72 17.79 19.98
CA HIS A 33 -0.69 17.64 18.52
C HIS A 33 -1.12 16.23 18.08
N ILE A 34 -0.66 15.20 18.79
CA ILE A 34 -1.04 13.80 18.53
C ILE A 34 -2.54 13.62 18.73
N ASP A 35 -3.11 14.16 19.82
CA ASP A 35 -4.55 14.10 20.09
C ASP A 35 -5.38 14.77 18.98
N ASN A 36 -4.93 15.91 18.48
CA ASN A 36 -5.59 16.58 17.35
C ASN A 36 -5.58 15.71 16.08
N LYS A 37 -4.44 15.09 15.77
CA LYS A 37 -4.33 14.18 14.61
C LYS A 37 -5.20 12.94 14.76
N ILE A 38 -5.31 12.38 15.98
CA ILE A 38 -6.22 11.26 16.26
C ILE A 38 -7.67 11.69 16.01
N ASN A 39 -8.08 12.86 16.49
CA ASN A 39 -9.43 13.37 16.28
C ASN A 39 -9.75 13.58 14.78
N GLU A 40 -8.81 14.11 14.00
CA GLU A 40 -8.94 14.27 12.54
C GLU A 40 -9.12 12.92 11.82
N ILE A 41 -8.40 11.89 12.26
CA ILE A 41 -8.54 10.54 11.73
C ILE A 41 -9.91 9.95 12.13
N SER A 42 -10.33 10.12 13.38
CA SER A 42 -11.62 9.62 13.87
C SER A 42 -12.81 10.23 13.12
N THR A 43 -12.79 11.54 12.82
CA THR A 43 -13.85 12.17 12.02
C THR A 43 -13.88 11.61 10.60
N SER A 44 -12.71 11.42 9.98
CA SER A 44 -12.59 10.81 8.65
C SER A 44 -13.15 9.39 8.60
N ILE A 45 -12.87 8.57 9.61
CA ILE A 45 -13.41 7.19 9.73
C ILE A 45 -14.94 7.22 9.84
N ASN A 46 -15.50 8.12 10.66
CA ASN A 46 -16.95 8.25 10.79
C ASN A 46 -17.61 8.70 9.47
N HIS A 47 -16.97 9.58 8.70
CA HIS A 47 -17.43 9.94 7.35
C HIS A 47 -17.46 8.74 6.40
N ILE A 48 -16.43 7.88 6.44
CA ILE A 48 -16.40 6.66 5.62
C ILE A 48 -17.51 5.68 6.06
N ALA A 49 -17.69 5.49 7.37
CA ALA A 49 -18.71 4.59 7.91
C ALA A 49 -20.13 5.04 7.52
N THR A 50 -20.40 6.34 7.58
CA THR A 50 -21.69 6.91 7.15
C THR A 50 -21.90 6.77 5.64
N ALA A 51 -20.88 7.02 4.82
CA ALA A 51 -20.95 6.80 3.37
C ALA A 51 -21.25 5.33 3.03
N PHE A 52 -20.58 4.40 3.70
CA PHE A 52 -20.82 2.97 3.53
C PHE A 52 -22.25 2.59 3.93
N SER A 53 -22.73 3.05 5.09
CA SER A 53 -24.10 2.81 5.53
C SER A 53 -25.15 3.30 4.53
N ARG A 54 -24.91 4.47 3.90
CA ARG A 54 -25.79 5.01 2.84
C ARG A 54 -25.79 4.13 1.58
N LEU A 55 -24.66 3.55 1.23
CA LEU A 55 -24.54 2.62 0.10
C LEU A 55 -25.22 1.28 0.40
N THR A 56 -25.01 0.71 1.58
CA THR A 56 -25.57 -0.61 1.94
C THR A 56 -27.05 -0.58 2.30
N SER A 57 -27.55 0.55 2.82
CA SER A 57 -28.97 0.71 3.18
C SER A 57 -29.87 1.03 1.97
N GLY A 58 -29.31 1.12 0.76
CA GLY A 58 -30.06 1.48 -0.46
C GLY A 58 -30.39 2.98 -0.59
N SER A 59 -29.90 3.83 0.33
CA SER A 59 -30.11 5.29 0.35
C SER A 59 -29.20 6.06 -0.60
N SER A 60 -28.42 5.38 -1.44
CA SER A 60 -27.63 5.98 -2.52
C SER A 60 -27.80 5.14 -3.78
N ALA A 61 -28.34 5.77 -4.83
CA ALA A 61 -28.55 5.13 -6.13
C ALA A 61 -27.26 5.16 -6.94
N VAL A 62 -26.69 4.00 -7.23
CA VAL A 62 -25.63 3.83 -8.24
C VAL A 62 -26.32 3.65 -9.59
N ARG A 63 -26.28 4.66 -10.45
CA ARG A 63 -26.75 4.51 -11.83
C ARG A 63 -25.70 3.76 -12.64
N LEU A 64 -26.01 2.52 -13.01
CA LEU A 64 -25.23 1.75 -13.96
C LEU A 64 -25.86 1.92 -15.34
N THR A 65 -25.20 2.67 -16.22
CA THR A 65 -25.60 2.76 -17.63
C THR A 65 -25.04 1.54 -18.35
N VAL A 66 -25.92 0.70 -18.91
CA VAL A 66 -25.53 -0.42 -19.76
C VAL A 66 -25.98 -0.07 -21.17
N ASP A 67 -25.03 0.23 -22.06
CA ASP A 67 -25.30 0.42 -23.49
C ASP A 67 -25.40 -0.96 -24.15
N TRP A 68 -26.62 -1.41 -24.44
CA TRP A 68 -26.87 -2.60 -25.23
C TRP A 68 -27.03 -2.16 -26.68
N GLY A 69 -26.05 -2.52 -27.51
CA GLY A 69 -25.87 -2.04 -28.88
C GLY A 69 -27.17 -1.85 -29.67
N SER A 70 -27.45 -0.59 -29.99
CA SER A 70 -28.35 -0.23 -31.07
C SER A 70 -27.54 0.10 -32.31
N ALA A 71 -27.98 -0.48 -33.42
CA ALA A 71 -27.45 -0.29 -34.75
C ALA A 71 -27.36 1.21 -35.12
N GLN A 72 -26.35 1.52 -35.93
CA GLN A 72 -26.05 2.83 -36.49
C GLN A 72 -27.28 3.57 -37.02
N SER A 73 -27.39 4.83 -36.64
CA SER A 73 -27.96 5.88 -37.48
C SER A 73 -27.14 7.15 -37.26
N SER A 74 -26.50 7.58 -38.34
CA SER A 74 -25.53 8.66 -38.43
C SER A 74 -26.12 10.00 -37.99
N THR A 75 -25.45 10.75 -37.11
CA THR A 75 -25.35 12.21 -37.25
C THR A 75 -24.08 12.72 -36.57
N SER A 76 -23.33 13.50 -37.34
CA SER A 76 -22.10 14.20 -37.00
C SER A 76 -22.25 15.22 -35.87
N THR A 77 -21.32 15.23 -34.90
CA THR A 77 -20.53 16.41 -34.49
C THR A 77 -19.48 16.05 -33.42
N PRO A 78 -18.39 16.85 -33.29
CA PRO A 78 -17.13 16.42 -32.68
C PRO A 78 -16.98 16.86 -31.22
N VAL A 79 -15.84 16.49 -30.62
CA VAL A 79 -15.25 16.95 -29.35
C VAL A 79 -15.41 15.97 -28.17
N ALA A 80 -14.43 15.09 -28.03
CA ALA A 80 -13.50 15.02 -26.90
C ALA A 80 -12.86 13.63 -26.91
N ALA A 81 -11.57 13.58 -27.23
CA ALA A 81 -10.79 12.35 -27.21
C ALA A 81 -10.64 11.85 -25.76
N SER A 82 -11.64 11.15 -25.26
CA SER A 82 -11.44 10.19 -24.18
C SER A 82 -10.69 9.02 -24.81
N GLN A 83 -9.38 9.00 -24.62
CA GLN A 83 -8.53 7.86 -24.91
C GLN A 83 -9.06 6.68 -24.09
N HIS A 84 -10.00 5.93 -24.66
CA HIS A 84 -10.37 4.62 -24.14
C HIS A 84 -9.14 3.76 -24.36
N ALA A 85 -8.29 3.63 -23.33
CA ALA A 85 -7.18 2.70 -23.36
C ALA A 85 -7.77 1.35 -23.82
N PRO A 86 -7.25 0.75 -24.92
CA PRO A 86 -7.77 -0.50 -25.42
C PRO A 86 -7.78 -1.52 -24.30
N LEU A 87 -8.88 -2.29 -24.22
CA LEU A 87 -9.04 -3.39 -23.26
C LEU A 87 -7.72 -4.16 -23.14
N PRO A 88 -7.21 -4.40 -21.92
CA PRO A 88 -5.87 -4.95 -21.76
C PRO A 88 -5.79 -6.29 -22.50
N PRO A 89 -4.66 -6.58 -23.19
CA PRO A 89 -4.43 -7.91 -23.71
C PRO A 89 -4.61 -8.90 -22.57
N THR A 90 -5.37 -9.97 -22.80
CA THR A 90 -5.65 -11.00 -21.78
C THR A 90 -4.33 -11.66 -21.39
N TYR A 91 -3.64 -11.06 -20.42
CA TYR A 91 -2.35 -11.54 -19.97
C TYR A 91 -2.56 -12.84 -19.21
N LYS A 92 -1.77 -13.85 -19.57
CA LYS A 92 -1.78 -15.15 -18.91
C LYS A 92 -0.51 -15.28 -18.10
N LEU A 93 -0.67 -15.52 -16.80
CA LEU A 93 0.45 -15.81 -15.91
C LEU A 93 1.18 -17.08 -16.38
N VAL A 94 2.52 -17.03 -16.39
CA VAL A 94 3.37 -18.13 -16.88
C VAL A 94 3.16 -19.37 -16.03
N ARG A 95 2.70 -20.49 -16.60
CA ARG A 95 2.30 -21.67 -15.81
C ARG A 95 3.47 -22.50 -15.28
N SER A 96 4.64 -22.40 -15.89
CA SER A 96 5.83 -23.21 -15.59
C SER A 96 6.68 -22.68 -14.42
N ILE A 97 6.22 -21.66 -13.69
CA ILE A 97 6.95 -21.09 -12.54
C ILE A 97 6.97 -22.07 -11.36
N LYS A 98 8.18 -22.36 -10.87
CA LYS A 98 8.43 -23.31 -9.77
C LYS A 98 9.20 -22.71 -8.60
N THR A 99 9.93 -21.61 -8.81
CA THR A 99 10.79 -20.99 -7.79
C THR A 99 10.27 -19.64 -7.34
N VAL A 100 10.63 -19.23 -6.13
CA VAL A 100 10.38 -17.88 -5.58
C VAL A 100 11.02 -16.83 -6.49
N GLN A 101 12.24 -17.11 -6.99
CA GLN A 101 12.93 -16.22 -7.92
C GLN A 101 12.13 -15.98 -9.20
N GLN A 102 11.55 -17.03 -9.79
CA GLN A 102 10.71 -16.88 -10.98
C GLN A 102 9.42 -16.11 -10.68
N VAL A 103 8.77 -16.35 -9.52
CA VAL A 103 7.60 -15.55 -9.11
C VAL A 103 7.98 -14.07 -8.99
N TRP A 104 9.12 -13.77 -8.37
CA TRP A 104 9.59 -12.40 -8.19
C TRP A 104 9.99 -11.72 -9.51
N GLN A 105 10.62 -12.47 -10.42
CA GLN A 105 10.97 -11.98 -11.75
C GLN A 105 9.72 -11.60 -12.56
N GLU A 106 8.69 -12.45 -12.54
CA GLU A 106 7.41 -12.17 -13.22
C GLU A 106 6.73 -10.94 -12.62
N TRP A 107 6.83 -10.76 -11.30
CA TRP A 107 6.28 -9.59 -10.61
C TRP A 107 6.95 -8.28 -11.02
N THR A 108 8.29 -8.25 -11.05
CA THR A 108 9.07 -7.01 -11.18
C THR A 108 9.45 -6.64 -12.61
N THR A 109 9.77 -7.64 -13.44
CA THR A 109 10.32 -7.45 -14.80
C THR A 109 9.47 -8.10 -15.89
N GLY A 110 8.68 -9.11 -15.53
CA GLY A 110 7.99 -9.97 -16.49
C GLY A 110 8.85 -11.17 -16.94
N ILE A 111 8.23 -12.11 -17.63
CA ILE A 111 8.88 -13.33 -18.15
C ILE A 111 8.43 -13.55 -19.60
N HIS A 112 9.31 -14.11 -20.45
CA HIS A 112 9.05 -14.43 -21.87
C HIS A 112 8.63 -13.21 -22.70
N GLY A 113 9.20 -12.04 -22.41
CA GLY A 113 8.83 -10.78 -23.08
C GLY A 113 7.44 -10.24 -22.70
N GLY A 114 6.78 -10.86 -21.71
CA GLY A 114 5.55 -10.32 -21.11
C GLY A 114 5.82 -9.15 -20.17
N PRO A 115 4.80 -8.32 -19.89
CA PRO A 115 4.91 -7.21 -18.94
C PRO A 115 5.15 -7.71 -17.50
N ALA A 116 5.68 -6.82 -16.66
CA ALA A 116 5.72 -7.04 -15.22
C ALA A 116 4.30 -7.10 -14.65
N VAL A 117 4.03 -8.09 -13.78
CA VAL A 117 2.70 -8.26 -13.17
C VAL A 117 2.37 -7.10 -12.23
N ARG A 118 3.38 -6.47 -11.61
CA ARG A 118 3.20 -5.24 -10.84
C ARG A 118 2.57 -4.13 -11.68
N ASP A 119 3.10 -3.88 -12.88
CA ASP A 119 2.62 -2.83 -13.77
C ASP A 119 1.18 -3.10 -14.23
N LEU A 120 0.82 -4.38 -14.42
CA LEU A 120 -0.55 -4.77 -14.73
C LEU A 120 -1.51 -4.50 -13.56
N GLU A 121 -1.09 -4.81 -12.33
CA GLU A 121 -1.90 -4.56 -11.14
C GLU A 121 -2.07 -3.05 -10.88
N GLU A 122 -1.04 -2.25 -11.10
CA GLU A 122 -1.09 -0.79 -10.94
C GLU A 122 -1.96 -0.12 -12.01
N ARG A 123 -1.84 -0.54 -13.28
CA ARG A 123 -2.58 0.08 -14.39
C ARG A 123 -4.02 -0.39 -14.52
N TYR A 124 -4.29 -1.66 -14.21
CA TYR A 124 -5.59 -2.29 -14.50
C TYR A 124 -6.27 -2.91 -13.27
N GLY A 125 -5.61 -2.97 -12.11
CA GLY A 125 -6.19 -3.55 -10.90
C GLY A 125 -6.61 -5.00 -11.10
N SER A 126 -7.84 -5.35 -10.72
CA SER A 126 -8.38 -6.71 -10.90
C SER A 126 -8.80 -7.03 -12.34
N ASN A 127 -8.92 -6.04 -13.23
CA ASN A 127 -9.50 -6.18 -14.56
C ASN A 127 -8.59 -6.93 -15.55
N TRP A 128 -7.29 -7.07 -15.28
CA TRP A 128 -6.44 -7.92 -16.12
C TRP A 128 -6.58 -9.41 -15.78
N ARG A 129 -7.19 -9.75 -14.63
CA ARG A 129 -7.38 -11.13 -14.13
C ARG A 129 -8.83 -11.59 -14.25
N ASN A 130 -9.41 -11.47 -15.44
CA ASN A 130 -10.83 -11.77 -15.63
C ASN A 130 -11.17 -13.26 -15.54
N SER A 131 -10.19 -14.15 -15.75
CA SER A 131 -10.44 -15.59 -15.66
C SER A 131 -10.30 -16.11 -14.21
N PRO A 132 -11.13 -17.08 -13.79
CA PRO A 132 -10.98 -17.74 -12.49
C PRO A 132 -9.59 -18.38 -12.28
N ALA A 133 -8.98 -18.86 -13.37
CA ALA A 133 -7.63 -19.40 -13.33
C ALA A 133 -6.61 -18.32 -12.98
N GLU A 134 -6.61 -17.16 -13.68
CA GLU A 134 -5.67 -16.07 -13.38
C GLU A 134 -5.82 -15.55 -11.95
N LYS A 135 -7.06 -15.43 -11.45
CA LYS A 135 -7.30 -15.03 -10.05
C LYS A 135 -6.61 -15.99 -9.08
N ARG A 136 -6.79 -17.30 -9.26
CA ARG A 136 -6.17 -18.33 -8.39
C ARG A 136 -4.64 -18.27 -8.44
N PHE A 137 -4.06 -18.20 -9.63
CA PHE A 137 -2.60 -18.11 -9.78
C PHE A 137 -2.04 -16.83 -9.16
N PHE A 138 -2.69 -15.71 -9.41
CA PHE A 138 -2.30 -14.43 -8.83
C PHE A 138 -2.32 -14.47 -7.31
N PHE A 139 -3.42 -14.86 -6.67
CA PHE A 139 -3.49 -14.87 -5.21
C PHE A 139 -2.48 -15.83 -4.58
N ARG A 140 -2.21 -16.97 -5.22
CA ARG A 140 -1.15 -17.88 -4.76
C ARG A 140 0.23 -17.24 -4.84
N ARG A 141 0.55 -16.54 -5.93
CA ARG A 141 1.82 -15.82 -6.12
C ARG A 141 1.93 -14.59 -5.23
N LYS A 142 0.82 -13.90 -4.99
CA LYS A 142 0.76 -12.70 -4.16
C LYS A 142 1.22 -12.99 -2.73
N ARG A 143 0.86 -14.15 -2.17
CA ARG A 143 1.39 -14.61 -0.87
C ARG A 143 2.92 -14.72 -0.83
N ILE A 144 3.53 -15.13 -1.94
CA ILE A 144 5.00 -15.25 -2.05
C ILE A 144 5.61 -13.85 -2.18
N ILE A 145 5.04 -13.01 -3.04
CA ILE A 145 5.47 -11.62 -3.24
C ILE A 145 5.42 -10.84 -1.92
N ASP A 146 4.28 -10.92 -1.20
CA ASP A 146 4.10 -10.25 0.09
C ASP A 146 5.11 -10.76 1.12
N ARG A 147 5.44 -12.06 1.10
CA ARG A 147 6.45 -12.62 1.98
C ARG A 147 7.85 -12.11 1.65
N VAL A 148 8.21 -11.97 0.37
CA VAL A 148 9.49 -11.37 -0.06
C VAL A 148 9.59 -9.94 0.47
N THR A 149 8.58 -9.10 0.21
CA THR A 149 8.54 -7.71 0.67
C THR A 149 8.61 -7.61 2.19
N LEU A 150 7.88 -8.46 2.92
CA LEU A 150 7.90 -8.49 4.38
C LEU A 150 9.27 -8.88 4.93
N VAL A 151 9.94 -9.89 4.38
CA VAL A 151 11.29 -10.29 4.83
C VAL A 151 12.31 -9.19 4.54
N ALA A 152 12.23 -8.57 3.36
CA ALA A 152 13.09 -7.44 2.99
C ALA A 152 12.94 -6.29 3.99
N GLN A 153 11.70 -5.93 4.36
CA GLN A 153 11.40 -4.90 5.34
C GLN A 153 11.87 -5.26 6.75
N GLN A 154 11.57 -6.47 7.23
CA GLN A 154 11.90 -6.90 8.60
C GLN A 154 13.40 -7.02 8.84
N GLN A 155 14.15 -7.46 7.84
CA GLN A 155 15.59 -7.67 7.96
C GLN A 155 16.42 -6.50 7.42
N HIS A 156 15.76 -5.45 6.90
CA HIS A 156 16.41 -4.30 6.25
C HIS A 156 17.40 -4.71 5.16
N ILE A 157 17.04 -5.73 4.37
CA ILE A 157 17.83 -6.27 3.27
C ILE A 157 17.18 -5.97 1.92
N SER A 158 17.95 -6.13 0.85
CA SER A 158 17.40 -5.99 -0.51
C SER A 158 16.38 -7.10 -0.83
N GLU A 159 15.42 -6.79 -1.70
CA GLU A 159 14.40 -7.75 -2.14
C GLU A 159 15.04 -8.98 -2.82
N ALA A 160 16.14 -8.79 -3.56
CA ALA A 160 16.91 -9.88 -4.16
C ALA A 160 17.51 -10.83 -3.11
N GLN A 161 18.01 -10.30 -1.99
CA GLN A 161 18.49 -11.12 -0.87
C GLN A 161 17.32 -11.85 -0.17
N ALA A 162 16.19 -11.18 0.02
CA ALA A 162 14.99 -11.80 0.60
C ALA A 162 14.47 -12.97 -0.28
N VAL A 163 14.50 -12.83 -1.60
CA VAL A 163 14.19 -13.92 -2.54
C VAL A 163 15.14 -15.10 -2.34
N CYS A 164 16.45 -14.86 -2.24
CA CYS A 164 17.44 -15.91 -2.03
C CYS A 164 17.19 -16.69 -0.73
N ILE A 165 16.91 -15.98 0.37
CA ILE A 165 16.59 -16.59 1.67
C ILE A 165 15.34 -17.47 1.57
N LEU A 166 14.26 -16.96 0.97
CA LEU A 166 12.99 -17.70 0.83
C LEU A 166 13.12 -18.90 -0.11
N GLU A 167 13.95 -18.82 -1.15
CA GLU A 167 14.24 -19.96 -2.03
C GLU A 167 15.04 -21.05 -1.32
N GLY A 168 16.00 -20.65 -0.46
CA GLY A 168 16.72 -21.56 0.42
C GLY A 168 15.77 -22.32 1.36
N GLN A 169 14.85 -21.61 2.02
CA GLN A 169 13.83 -22.20 2.88
C GLN A 169 12.92 -23.17 2.12
N ARG A 170 12.44 -22.79 0.93
CA ARG A 170 11.60 -23.64 0.08
C ARG A 170 12.29 -24.96 -0.25
N THR A 171 13.59 -24.92 -0.56
CA THR A 171 14.37 -26.09 -0.93
C THR A 171 14.61 -27.00 0.28
N GLN A 172 14.91 -26.43 1.45
CA GLN A 172 15.07 -27.19 2.69
C GLN A 172 13.78 -27.91 3.12
N SER A 173 12.63 -27.22 3.06
CA SER A 173 11.32 -27.86 3.36
C SER A 173 10.91 -28.93 2.37
N HIS A 174 11.49 -28.98 1.17
CA HIS A 174 11.21 -30.02 0.18
C HIS A 174 12.14 -31.24 0.34
N LEU A 175 13.23 -31.10 1.09
CA LEU A 175 14.20 -32.18 1.34
C LEU A 175 13.93 -32.94 2.65
N LEU A 176 13.00 -32.45 3.48
CA LEU A 176 12.54 -33.06 4.72
C LEU A 176 11.16 -33.69 4.51
#